data_AF-A0A662GFM1-F1
#
_entry.id   AF-A0A662GFM1-F1
#
_cell.length_a   1.000
_cell.length_b   1.000
_cell.length_c   1.000
_cell.angle_alpha   90.00
_cell.angle_beta   90.00
_cell.angle_gamma   90.00
#
_symmetry.space_group_name_H-M   'P 1'
#
loop_
_entity.id
_entity.type
_entity.pdbx_description
1 polymer ?
#
loop_
_entity_poly.entity_id
_entity_poly.type
_entity_poly.pdbx_seq_one_letter_code
_entity_poly.pdbx_strand_id
1 'polypeptide(L)' 'MKKIAITLDIFDQASKIKLKGDTLLSEADDLLLKKRKLSACDALTIAVGKILNLPILTGDKDLSYMAEKIGVEIIW' A
#
# COMPACT_ATOMS: atom_id res chain seq x y z
N MET A 1 9.63 19.30 -12.73
CA MET A 1 8.91 18.18 -12.10
C MET A 1 9.92 17.11 -11.71
N LYS A 2 9.99 16.71 -10.43
CA LYS A 2 10.90 15.64 -9.99
C LYS A 2 10.34 14.30 -10.49
N LYS A 3 11.17 13.50 -11.16
CA LYS A 3 10.79 12.15 -11.60
C LYS A 3 11.33 11.15 -10.60
N ILE A 4 10.54 10.13 -10.31
CA ILE A 4 10.95 8.98 -9.52
C ILE A 4 11.09 7.81 -10.49
N ALA A 5 12.25 7.16 -10.49
CA ALA A 5 12.44 5.94 -11.26
C ALA A 5 11.76 4.78 -10.50
N ILE A 6 10.89 4.04 -11.19
CA ILE A 6 10.34 2.79 -10.67
C ILE A 6 11.29 1.67 -11.06
N THR A 7 11.98 1.13 -10.08
CA THR A 7 13.02 0.10 -10.23
C THR A 7 12.47 -1.29 -9.93
N LEU A 8 13.25 -2.33 -10.23
CA LEU A 8 12.81 -3.72 -10.02
C LEU A 8 12.61 -4.07 -8.53
N ASP A 9 13.38 -3.46 -7.62
CA ASP A 9 13.18 -3.61 -6.17
C ASP A 9 11.85 -3.01 -5.71
N ILE A 10 11.40 -1.90 -6.32
CA ILE A 10 10.07 -1.33 -6.04
C ILE A 10 8.98 -2.30 -6.49
N PHE A 11 9.11 -2.93 -7.66
CA PHE A 11 8.16 -3.94 -8.14
C PHE A 11 8.16 -5.20 -7.27
N ASP A 12 9.33 -5.70 -6.87
CA ASP A 12 9.44 -6.85 -5.97
C ASP A 12 8.76 -6.53 -4.62
N GLN A 13 9.03 -5.36 -4.06
CA GLN A 13 8.39 -4.92 -2.83
C GLN A 13 6.87 -4.74 -2.99
N ALA A 14 6.41 -4.18 -4.11
CA ALA A 14 4.98 -4.05 -4.41
C ALA A 14 4.29 -5.42 -4.50
N SER A 15 4.95 -6.42 -5.10
CA SER A 15 4.41 -7.78 -5.19
C SER A 15 4.21 -8.41 -3.80
N LYS A 16 5.17 -8.23 -2.90
CA LYS A 16 5.11 -8.69 -1.50
C LYS A 16 4.01 -7.97 -0.72
N ILE A 17 3.91 -6.66 -0.89
CA ILE A 17 2.86 -5.84 -0.27
C ILE A 17 1.48 -6.26 -0.77
N LYS A 18 1.33 -6.53 -2.08
CA LYS A 18 0.08 -7.00 -2.67
C LYS A 18 -0.40 -8.30 -2.03
N LEU A 19 0.47 -9.30 -1.95
CA LEU A 19 0.14 -10.60 -1.35
C LEU A 19 -0.21 -10.45 0.13
N LYS A 20 0.61 -9.72 0.89
CA LYS A 20 0.35 -9.44 2.30
C LYS A 20 -0.94 -8.67 2.50
N GLY A 21 -1.23 -7.72 1.62
CA GLY A 21 -2.42 -6.87 1.69
C GLY A 21 -3.70 -7.63 1.43
N ASP A 22 -3.71 -8.57 0.50
CA ASP A 22 -4.86 -9.47 0.32
C ASP A 22 -5.16 -10.28 1.58
N THR A 23 -4.12 -10.81 2.24
CA THR A 23 -4.27 -11.53 3.51
C THR A 23 -4.82 -10.61 4.61
N LEU A 24 -4.18 -9.45 4.84
CA LEU A 24 -4.58 -8.53 5.91
C LEU A 24 -5.96 -7.91 5.71
N LEU A 25 -6.35 -7.65 4.46
CA LEU A 25 -7.72 -7.21 4.15
C LEU A 25 -8.70 -8.34 4.48
N SER A 26 -8.43 -9.58 4.06
CA SER A 26 -9.32 -10.72 4.35
C SER A 26 -9.50 -11.03 5.84
N GLU A 27 -8.58 -10.56 6.68
CA GLU A 27 -8.59 -10.70 8.14
C GLU A 27 -9.08 -9.45 8.87
N ALA A 28 -9.42 -8.38 8.16
CA ALA A 28 -9.85 -7.12 8.76
C ALA A 28 -11.15 -7.26 9.56
N ASP A 29 -11.24 -6.51 10.67
CA ASP A 29 -12.44 -6.44 11.50
C ASP A 29 -13.59 -5.72 10.78
N ASP A 30 -13.28 -4.73 9.93
CA ASP A 30 -14.26 -4.05 9.09
C ASP A 30 -14.72 -4.98 7.95
N LEU A 31 -16.00 -5.35 7.98
CA LEU A 31 -16.64 -6.21 6.98
C LEU A 31 -16.56 -5.68 5.55
N LEU A 32 -16.46 -4.35 5.37
CA LEU A 32 -16.29 -3.74 4.05
C LEU A 32 -14.88 -3.93 3.51
N LEU A 33 -13.85 -3.89 4.36
CA LEU A 33 -12.46 -4.18 3.99
C LEU A 33 -12.26 -5.69 3.78
N LYS A 34 -12.92 -6.51 4.60
CA LYS A 34 -12.78 -7.97 4.61
C LYS A 34 -13.02 -8.67 3.27
N LYS A 35 -13.87 -8.07 2.43
CA LYS A 35 -14.24 -8.62 1.12
C LYS A 35 -13.41 -8.07 -0.03
N ARG A 36 -12.42 -7.21 0.26
CA ARG A 36 -11.62 -6.50 -0.74
C ARG A 36 -10.26 -7.16 -0.91
N LYS A 37 -9.61 -6.82 -2.03
CA LYS A 37 -8.22 -7.19 -2.33
C LYS A 37 -7.47 -5.92 -2.63
N LEU A 38 -6.23 -5.83 -2.18
CA LEU A 38 -5.41 -4.66 -2.42
C LEU A 38 -5.15 -4.56 -3.92
N SER A 39 -5.28 -3.39 -4.54
CA SER A 39 -4.96 -3.26 -5.96
C SER A 39 -3.44 -3.32 -6.17
N ALA A 40 -3.00 -3.72 -7.37
CA ALA A 40 -1.58 -3.69 -7.72
C ALA A 40 -1.01 -2.26 -7.73
N CYS A 41 -1.84 -1.28 -8.10
CA CYS A 41 -1.48 0.15 -8.09
C CYS A 41 -1.30 0.65 -6.65
N ASP A 42 -2.18 0.30 -5.73
CA ASP A 42 -2.06 0.69 -4.32
C ASP A 42 -0.82 0.04 -3.69
N ALA A 43 -0.58 -1.24 -3.98
CA ALA A 43 0.63 -1.92 -3.51
C ALA A 43 1.91 -1.24 -4.02
N LEU A 44 1.92 -0.75 -5.27
CA LEU A 44 3.03 0.03 -5.82
C LEU A 44 3.18 1.38 -5.12
N THR A 45 2.08 2.10 -4.88
CA THR A 45 2.08 3.36 -4.14
C THR A 45 2.66 3.19 -2.74
N ILE A 46 2.25 2.13 -2.01
CA ILE A 46 2.81 1.80 -0.69
C ILE A 46 4.30 1.44 -0.80
N ALA A 47 4.71 0.66 -1.80
CA ALA A 47 6.10 0.30 -2.00
C ALA A 47 6.99 1.53 -2.20
N VAL A 48 6.54 2.47 -3.05
CA VAL A 48 7.24 3.74 -3.29
C VAL A 48 7.33 4.57 -2.00
N GLY A 49 6.22 4.74 -1.28
CA GLY A 49 6.20 5.48 -0.01
C GLY A 49 7.15 4.87 1.02
N LYS A 50 7.15 3.54 1.14
CA LYS A 50 8.03 2.82 2.06
C LYS A 50 9.51 2.91 1.70
N ILE A 51 9.87 2.63 0.46
CA ILE A 51 11.29 2.58 0.03
C ILE A 51 11.92 3.97 0.06
N LEU A 52 11.15 4.98 -0.34
CA LEU A 52 11.65 6.37 -0.38
C LEU A 52 11.43 7.12 0.94
N ASN A 53 10.82 6.47 1.93
CA ASN A 53 10.45 7.06 3.23
C ASN A 53 9.65 8.37 3.06
N LEU A 54 8.60 8.30 2.23
CA LEU A 54 7.69 9.40 1.93
C LEU A 54 6.28 9.09 2.45
N PRO A 55 5.56 10.11 2.96
CA PRO A 55 4.16 9.94 3.32
C PRO A 55 3.29 9.74 2.08
N ILE A 56 2.14 9.09 2.27
CA ILE A 56 1.12 8.89 1.24
C ILE A 56 -0.06 9.82 1.53
N LEU A 57 -0.42 10.64 0.54
CA LEU A 57 -1.64 11.45 0.57
C LEU A 57 -2.77 10.64 -0.06
N THR A 58 -3.75 10.20 0.74
CA THR A 58 -4.85 9.37 0.23
C THR A 58 -6.08 9.37 1.16
N GLY A 59 -7.27 9.44 0.55
CA GLY A 59 -8.54 9.15 1.24
C GLY A 59 -9.10 7.75 0.96
N ASP A 60 -8.37 6.91 0.21
CA ASP A 60 -8.79 5.53 -0.06
C ASP A 60 -8.59 4.64 1.17
N LYS A 61 -9.66 3.95 1.57
CA LYS A 61 -9.68 3.16 2.81
C LYS A 61 -8.80 1.91 2.76
N ASP A 62 -8.69 1.25 1.60
CA ASP A 62 -7.88 0.03 1.49
C ASP A 62 -6.40 0.40 1.58
N LEU A 63 -6.02 1.43 0.82
CA LEU A 63 -4.67 1.98 0.81
C LEU A 63 -4.30 2.50 2.21
N SER A 64 -5.19 3.24 2.87
CA SER A 64 -4.92 3.75 4.21
C SER A 64 -4.75 2.64 5.23
N TYR A 65 -5.69 1.69 5.28
CA TYR A 65 -5.60 0.53 6.15
C TYR A 65 -4.27 -0.22 5.97
N MET A 66 -3.86 -0.43 4.71
CA MET A 66 -2.65 -1.16 4.41
C MET A 66 -1.37 -0.38 4.70
N ALA A 67 -1.32 0.91 4.37
CA ALA A 67 -0.19 1.78 4.65
C ALA A 67 0.10 1.86 6.16
N GLU A 68 -0.94 2.00 7.00
CA GLU A 68 -0.80 1.97 8.46
C GLU A 68 -0.20 0.65 8.97
N LYS A 69 -0.73 -0.51 8.52
CA LYS A 69 -0.22 -1.83 8.92
C LYS A 69 1.21 -2.09 8.47
N ILE A 70 1.67 -1.38 7.44
CA ILE A 70 3.02 -1.49 6.88
C ILE A 70 3.97 -0.43 7.47
N GLY A 71 3.45 0.53 8.24
CA GLY A 71 4.21 1.60 8.87
C GLY A 71 4.64 2.71 7.90
N VAL A 72 3.80 3.02 6.92
CA VAL A 72 3.98 4.18 6.05
C VAL A 72 3.06 5.30 6.56
N GLU A 73 3.60 6.50 6.72
CA GLU A 73 2.84 7.67 7.16
C GLU A 73 1.77 8.04 6.13
N ILE A 74 0.58 8.40 6.62
CA ILE A 74 -0.53 8.90 5.80
C ILE A 74 -0.83 10.33 6.21
N ILE A 75 -1.07 11.18 5.22
CA ILE A 75 -1.52 12.55 5.41
C ILE A 75 -2.88 12.66 4.72
N TRP A 76 -4.00 12.61 5.46
CA TRP A 76 -5.36 12.87 4.94
C TRP A 76 -6.35 13.11 6.07
#